data_AF-A0A4P9ZL21-F1
#
_entry.id   AF-A0A4P9ZL21-F1
#
_cell.length_a   1.000
_cell.length_b   1.000
_cell.length_c   1.000
_cell.angle_alpha   90.00
_cell.angle_beta   90.00
_cell.angle_gamma   90.00
#
_symmetry.space_group_name_H-M   'P 1'
#
loop_
_entity.id
_entity.type
_entity.pdbx_description
1 polymer ?
#
loop_
_entity_poly.entity_id
_entity_poly.type
_entity_poly.pdbx_seq_one_letter_code
_entity_poly.pdbx_strand_id
1 'polypeptide(L)'
;MDPEFPPDGSHPVPSTKASSCVNDQAGSSFCSIRQIVYVSIIGVYSLVFLVTTVLFYLRGKYIRDIKLRSIRLTLLQAAMGYVLTMGILLASQDRRQVPCYVYLWGLHIGYYLWNTMLICRTLQFIVKARMSEDRMLWVVNLAQGERLCDCASQPRGRPALGPLLRKLVTPIRPLRQTTTPTPTPAGRLPGRNGPSDPALAPSDLFLCRHRCRALNRLLKYVFLGGLVLLLAYCLTIQLSNARFRASPPVISCHGTFSYYTPLLGMLALDMLVVYPVAAYLLWYVADAYRIRSELVKSILFSP
;
A
#
# COMPACT_ATOMS: atom_id res chain seq x y z
N MET A 1 -51.40 -18.22 -31.79
CA MET A 1 -50.79 -19.17 -32.74
C MET A 1 -49.33 -19.21 -32.38
N ASP A 2 -49.04 -19.95 -31.32
CA ASP A 2 -47.70 -20.07 -30.76
C ASP A 2 -47.14 -21.42 -31.24
N PRO A 3 -45.96 -21.45 -31.87
CA PRO A 3 -45.39 -22.70 -32.35
C PRO A 3 -44.87 -23.52 -31.17
N GLU A 4 -45.54 -24.65 -30.92
CA GLU A 4 -45.03 -25.78 -30.15
C GLU A 4 -43.65 -26.19 -30.68
N PHE A 5 -42.63 -26.01 -29.83
CA PHE A 5 -41.32 -26.61 -30.07
C PHE A 5 -41.37 -28.09 -29.64
N PRO A 6 -40.98 -29.03 -30.52
CA PRO A 6 -40.98 -30.45 -30.20
C PRO A 6 -39.91 -30.78 -29.15
N PRO A 7 -40.14 -31.81 -28.30
CA PRO A 7 -39.16 -32.28 -27.33
C PRO A 7 -38.03 -33.00 -28.08
N ASP A 8 -36.92 -32.28 -28.23
CA ASP A 8 -35.75 -32.76 -28.98
C ASP A 8 -35.02 -33.89 -28.27
N GLY A 9 -34.51 -34.80 -29.09
CA GLY A 9 -34.04 -36.13 -28.73
C GLY A 9 -32.92 -36.15 -27.70
N SER A 10 -33.02 -37.15 -26.83
CA SER A 10 -32.03 -37.63 -25.88
C SER A 10 -30.75 -38.13 -26.58
N HIS A 11 -29.92 -37.21 -27.07
CA HIS A 11 -28.54 -37.55 -27.38
C HIS A 11 -27.80 -37.86 -26.06
N PRO A 12 -27.22 -39.07 -25.90
CA PRO A 12 -26.37 -39.38 -24.76
C PRO A 12 -25.19 -38.41 -24.79
N VAL A 13 -25.23 -37.42 -23.90
CA VAL A 13 -24.11 -36.50 -23.67
C VAL A 13 -22.90 -37.38 -23.39
N PRO A 14 -21.84 -37.35 -24.23
CA PRO A 14 -20.65 -38.15 -23.97
C PRO A 14 -20.18 -37.74 -22.59
N SER A 15 -20.24 -38.70 -21.65
CA SER A 15 -19.75 -38.53 -20.30
C SER A 15 -18.29 -38.15 -20.46
N THR A 16 -18.00 -36.87 -20.38
CA THR A 16 -16.67 -36.33 -20.38
C THR A 16 -16.09 -36.92 -19.12
N LYS A 17 -15.28 -37.97 -19.29
CA LYS A 17 -14.49 -38.60 -18.24
C LYS A 17 -13.59 -37.50 -17.69
N ALA A 18 -14.14 -36.69 -16.77
CA ALA A 18 -13.40 -35.77 -15.96
C ALA A 18 -12.35 -36.65 -15.30
N SER A 19 -11.10 -36.41 -15.70
CA SER A 19 -9.90 -37.17 -15.36
C SER A 19 -9.84 -37.37 -13.85
N SER A 20 -10.47 -38.44 -13.40
CA SER A 20 -10.50 -38.86 -12.03
C SER A 20 -9.22 -39.66 -11.89
N CYS A 21 -8.19 -39.09 -11.26
CA CYS A 21 -6.95 -39.77 -10.91
C CYS A 21 -7.16 -40.95 -9.92
N VAL A 22 -8.35 -41.54 -9.90
CA VAL A 22 -8.83 -42.48 -8.88
C VAL A 22 -8.64 -43.93 -9.32
N ASN A 23 -8.50 -44.22 -10.62
CA ASN A 23 -8.50 -45.62 -11.08
C ASN A 23 -7.20 -46.11 -11.77
N ASP A 24 -6.22 -45.24 -12.02
CA ASP A 24 -4.91 -45.69 -12.50
C ASP A 24 -3.93 -45.69 -11.33
N GLN A 25 -3.45 -46.87 -10.91
CA GLN A 25 -2.44 -47.02 -9.85
C GLN A 25 -1.19 -46.16 -10.10
N ALA A 26 -0.83 -45.90 -11.37
CA ALA A 26 0.26 -45.01 -11.74
C ALA A 26 -0.05 -43.50 -11.55
N GLY A 27 -1.32 -43.10 -11.54
CA GLY A 27 -1.74 -41.70 -11.31
C GLY A 27 -1.80 -41.30 -9.84
N SER A 28 -1.86 -42.26 -8.93
CA SER A 28 -1.94 -42.02 -7.48
C SER A 28 -0.67 -41.37 -6.90
N SER A 29 0.51 -41.67 -7.45
CA SER A 29 1.80 -41.17 -6.99
C SER A 29 2.00 -39.68 -7.30
N PHE A 30 1.64 -39.25 -8.50
CA PHE A 30 1.77 -37.85 -8.93
C PHE A 30 0.88 -36.89 -8.12
N CYS A 31 -0.33 -37.35 -7.72
CA CYS A 31 -1.22 -36.55 -6.89
C CYS A 31 -0.63 -36.32 -5.49
N SER A 32 -0.09 -37.38 -4.86
CA SER A 32 0.57 -37.30 -3.56
C SER A 32 1.78 -36.37 -3.57
N ILE A 33 2.63 -36.45 -4.60
CA ILE A 33 3.83 -35.60 -4.69
C ILE A 33 3.43 -34.11 -4.77
N ARG A 34 2.46 -33.77 -5.63
CA ARG A 34 1.99 -32.39 -5.78
C ARG A 34 1.43 -31.82 -4.47
N GLN A 35 0.66 -32.61 -3.74
CA GLN A 35 0.14 -32.21 -2.43
C GLN A 35 1.25 -32.00 -1.40
N ILE A 36 2.23 -32.91 -1.31
CA ILE A 36 3.37 -32.78 -0.40
C ILE A 36 4.16 -31.50 -0.71
N VAL A 37 4.42 -31.22 -1.99
CA VAL A 37 5.11 -30.00 -2.42
C VAL A 37 4.34 -28.76 -1.99
N TYR A 38 3.05 -28.65 -2.27
CA TYR A 38 2.28 -27.45 -1.87
C TYR A 38 2.18 -27.29 -0.35
N VAL A 39 1.93 -28.37 0.39
CA VAL A 39 1.87 -28.31 1.86
C VAL A 39 3.21 -27.85 2.43
N SER A 40 4.33 -28.31 1.87
CA SER A 40 5.66 -27.87 2.29
C SER A 40 5.89 -26.37 2.01
N ILE A 41 5.49 -25.89 0.82
CA ILE A 41 5.60 -24.47 0.44
C ILE A 41 4.73 -23.60 1.36
N ILE A 42 3.49 -24.03 1.64
CA ILE A 42 2.56 -23.38 2.58
C ILE A 42 3.20 -23.28 3.96
N GLY A 43 3.76 -24.38 4.47
CA GLY A 43 4.38 -24.44 5.79
C GLY A 43 5.56 -23.47 5.91
N VAL A 44 6.47 -23.50 4.93
CA VAL A 44 7.64 -22.60 4.89
C VAL A 44 7.20 -21.14 4.76
N TYR A 45 6.25 -20.85 3.86
CA TYR A 45 5.73 -19.49 3.67
C TYR A 45 5.06 -18.96 4.94
N SER A 46 4.27 -19.78 5.63
CA SER A 46 3.61 -19.42 6.88
C SER A 46 4.61 -19.14 7.99
N LEU A 47 5.67 -19.94 8.08
CA LEU A 47 6.74 -19.73 9.04
C LEU A 47 7.46 -18.40 8.78
N VAL A 48 7.85 -18.14 7.52
CA VAL A 48 8.50 -16.88 7.13
C VAL A 48 7.58 -15.69 7.41
N PHE A 49 6.30 -15.81 7.08
CA PHE A 49 5.30 -14.77 7.35
C PHE A 49 5.18 -14.47 8.86
N LEU A 50 5.05 -15.50 9.69
CA LEU A 50 4.94 -15.34 11.15
C LEU A 50 6.21 -14.72 11.72
N VAL A 51 7.38 -15.24 11.37
CA VAL A 51 8.67 -14.74 11.87
C VAL A 51 8.88 -13.27 11.46
N THR A 52 8.65 -12.93 10.19
CA THR A 52 8.82 -11.55 9.71
C THR A 52 7.81 -10.60 10.35
N THR A 53 6.56 -11.02 10.54
CA THR A 53 5.52 -10.22 11.20
C THR A 53 5.86 -9.97 12.68
N VAL A 54 6.31 -11.00 13.40
CA VAL A 54 6.74 -10.89 14.80
C VAL A 54 7.98 -10.00 14.93
N LEU A 55 9.00 -10.20 14.09
CA LEU A 55 10.19 -9.35 14.08
C LEU A 55 9.85 -7.89 13.77
N PHE A 56 8.96 -7.64 12.80
CA PHE A 56 8.49 -6.29 12.48
C PHE A 56 7.75 -5.65 13.67
N TYR A 57 6.89 -6.41 14.34
CA TYR A 57 6.17 -5.95 15.52
C TYR A 57 7.11 -5.61 16.70
N LEU A 58 8.07 -6.49 16.99
CA LEU A 58 9.04 -6.29 18.07
C LEU A 58 9.98 -5.13 17.77
N ARG A 59 10.57 -5.09 16.57
CA ARG A 59 11.50 -4.04 16.14
C ARG A 59 10.82 -2.67 16.03
N GLY A 60 9.53 -2.65 15.67
CA GLY A 60 8.74 -1.43 15.59
C GLY A 60 8.60 -0.67 16.90
N LYS A 61 8.84 -1.29 18.05
CA LYS A 61 8.85 -0.61 19.35
C LYS A 61 10.11 0.24 19.60
N TYR A 62 11.25 -0.17 19.02
CA TYR A 62 12.56 0.40 19.34
C TYR A 62 13.01 1.49 18.35
N ILE A 63 12.71 1.34 17.05
CA ILE A 63 13.21 2.26 16.01
C ILE A 63 12.28 3.47 15.84
N ARG A 64 12.80 4.69 16.02
CA ARG A 64 12.04 5.95 15.85
C ARG A 64 11.43 6.08 14.46
N ASP A 65 12.13 5.67 13.41
CA ASP A 65 11.63 5.74 12.03
C ASP A 65 10.39 4.85 11.81
N ILE A 66 10.33 3.70 12.48
CA ILE A 66 9.18 2.79 12.38
C ILE A 66 7.96 3.38 13.11
N LYS A 67 8.16 4.14 14.19
CA LYS A 67 7.06 4.81 14.91
C LYS A 67 6.33 5.85 14.06
N LEU A 68 7.00 6.41 13.05
CA LEU A 68 6.37 7.31 12.08
C LEU A 68 5.45 6.55 11.10
N ARG A 69 5.62 5.23 10.97
CA ARG A 69 4.79 4.36 10.11
C ARG A 69 3.59 3.82 10.88
N SER A 70 2.45 3.66 10.20
CA SER A 70 1.29 2.99 10.80
C SER A 70 1.57 1.48 10.88
N ILE A 71 2.00 1.02 12.05
CA ILE A 71 2.27 -0.41 12.32
C ILE A 71 1.00 -1.23 12.10
N ARG A 72 -0.15 -0.74 12.60
CA ARG A 72 -1.44 -1.43 12.49
C ARG A 72 -1.84 -1.69 11.04
N LEU A 73 -1.68 -0.69 10.17
CA LEU A 73 -2.02 -0.81 8.76
C LEU A 73 -1.10 -1.80 8.04
N THR A 74 0.19 -1.80 8.41
CA THR A 74 1.17 -2.73 7.83
C THR A 74 0.89 -4.18 8.24
N LEU A 75 0.54 -4.41 9.51
CA LEU A 75 0.15 -5.74 10.00
C LEU A 75 -1.15 -6.23 9.35
N LEU A 76 -2.13 -5.34 9.19
CA LEU A 76 -3.39 -5.68 8.55
C LEU A 76 -3.18 -6.01 7.06
N GLN A 77 -2.35 -5.22 6.36
CA GLN A 77 -1.95 -5.51 4.99
C GLN A 77 -1.25 -6.87 4.88
N ALA A 78 -0.31 -7.17 5.78
CA ALA A 78 0.39 -8.44 5.82
C ALA A 78 -0.59 -9.60 6.05
N ALA A 79 -1.50 -9.48 7.03
CA ALA A 79 -2.52 -10.49 7.31
C ALA A 79 -3.43 -10.76 6.11
N MET A 80 -3.86 -9.72 5.39
CA MET A 80 -4.69 -9.90 4.18
C MET A 80 -3.89 -10.51 3.02
N GLY A 81 -2.62 -10.15 2.87
CA GLY A 81 -1.71 -10.82 1.93
C GLY A 81 -1.57 -12.32 2.23
N TYR A 82 -1.44 -12.68 3.50
CA TYR A 82 -1.42 -14.08 3.93
C TYR A 82 -2.74 -14.81 3.62
N VAL A 83 -3.89 -14.19 3.88
CA VAL A 83 -5.21 -14.76 3.53
C VAL A 83 -5.32 -14.99 2.02
N LEU A 84 -4.87 -14.04 1.20
CA LEU A 84 -4.85 -14.16 -0.26
C LEU A 84 -3.95 -15.32 -0.70
N THR A 85 -2.72 -15.39 -0.20
CA THR A 85 -1.78 -16.46 -0.52
C THR A 85 -2.31 -17.83 -0.08
N MET A 86 -2.92 -17.92 1.09
CA MET A 86 -3.58 -19.15 1.54
C MET A 86 -4.76 -19.53 0.64
N GLY A 87 -5.57 -18.56 0.19
CA GLY A 87 -6.63 -18.79 -0.78
C GLY A 87 -6.12 -19.39 -2.09
N ILE A 88 -5.02 -18.85 -2.63
CA ILE A 88 -4.38 -19.34 -3.87
C ILE A 88 -3.79 -20.74 -3.67
N LEU A 89 -3.15 -21.00 -2.53
CA LEU A 89 -2.55 -22.29 -2.25
C LEU A 89 -3.61 -23.38 -2.00
N LEU A 90 -4.72 -23.04 -1.32
CA LEU A 90 -5.87 -23.93 -1.20
C LEU A 90 -6.51 -24.25 -2.56
N ALA A 91 -6.45 -23.31 -3.51
CA ALA A 91 -6.89 -23.53 -4.90
C ALA A 91 -6.06 -24.57 -5.65
N SER A 92 -4.77 -24.64 -5.31
CA SER A 92 -3.83 -25.57 -5.93
C SER A 92 -3.91 -26.98 -5.34
N GLN A 93 -4.44 -27.12 -4.12
CA GLN A 93 -4.70 -28.41 -3.49
C GLN A 93 -5.85 -29.12 -4.20
N ASP A 94 -5.89 -30.45 -4.11
CA ASP A 94 -6.90 -31.27 -4.77
C ASP A 94 -8.31 -30.73 -4.49
N ARG A 95 -9.06 -30.44 -5.58
CA ARG A 95 -10.34 -29.72 -5.53
C ARG A 95 -11.39 -30.44 -4.69
N ARG A 96 -11.14 -31.70 -4.30
CA ARG A 96 -12.08 -32.59 -3.63
C ARG A 96 -12.36 -32.28 -2.16
N GLN A 97 -11.60 -31.39 -1.50
CA GLN A 97 -11.76 -31.18 -0.05
C GLN A 97 -12.23 -29.77 0.34
N VAL A 98 -12.06 -28.78 -0.54
CA VAL A 98 -12.35 -27.38 -0.20
C VAL A 98 -13.59 -26.90 -0.96
N PRO A 99 -14.62 -26.36 -0.28
CA PRO A 99 -15.80 -25.83 -0.96
C PRO A 99 -15.43 -24.67 -1.89
N CYS A 100 -16.06 -24.60 -3.06
CA CYS A 100 -15.76 -23.56 -4.05
C CYS A 100 -15.92 -22.12 -3.53
N TYR A 101 -16.89 -21.91 -2.64
CA TYR A 101 -17.12 -20.58 -2.08
C TYR A 101 -15.95 -20.11 -1.19
N VAL A 102 -15.27 -21.02 -0.46
CA VAL A 102 -14.13 -20.65 0.40
C VAL A 102 -12.99 -20.11 -0.44
N TYR A 103 -12.70 -20.76 -1.56
CA TYR A 103 -11.71 -20.31 -2.52
C TYR A 103 -12.08 -18.95 -3.13
N LEU A 104 -13.33 -18.81 -3.61
CA LEU A 104 -13.83 -17.58 -4.20
C LEU A 104 -13.69 -16.40 -3.23
N TRP A 105 -14.09 -16.60 -1.97
CA TRP A 105 -14.02 -15.61 -0.91
C TRP A 105 -12.56 -15.27 -0.57
N GLY A 106 -11.70 -16.27 -0.38
CA GLY A 106 -10.29 -16.07 -0.08
C GLY A 106 -9.59 -15.21 -1.13
N LEU A 107 -9.85 -15.47 -2.42
CA LEU A 107 -9.32 -14.66 -3.51
C LEU A 107 -9.91 -13.25 -3.56
N HIS A 108 -11.24 -13.11 -3.63
CA HIS A 108 -11.87 -11.81 -3.85
C HIS A 108 -11.72 -10.89 -2.64
N ILE A 109 -12.01 -11.41 -1.45
CA ILE A 109 -11.91 -10.64 -0.20
C ILE A 109 -10.44 -10.38 0.13
N GLY A 110 -9.58 -11.40 0.02
CA GLY A 110 -8.15 -11.25 0.28
C GLY A 110 -7.52 -10.21 -0.64
N TYR A 111 -7.73 -10.32 -1.95
CA TYR A 111 -7.17 -9.41 -2.94
C TYR A 111 -7.67 -7.99 -2.78
N TYR A 112 -8.99 -7.80 -2.62
CA TYR A 112 -9.59 -6.48 -2.47
C TYR A 112 -9.10 -5.77 -1.21
N LEU A 113 -9.10 -6.47 -0.06
CA LEU A 113 -8.64 -5.90 1.20
C LEU A 113 -7.15 -5.59 1.17
N TRP A 114 -6.34 -6.47 0.57
CA TRP A 114 -4.92 -6.25 0.41
C TRP A 114 -4.61 -5.03 -0.46
N ASN A 115 -5.26 -4.87 -1.61
CA ASN A 115 -5.09 -3.70 -2.49
C ASN A 115 -5.56 -2.41 -1.82
N THR A 116 -6.73 -2.41 -1.19
CA THR A 116 -7.24 -1.22 -0.52
C THR A 116 -6.29 -0.77 0.61
N MET A 117 -5.69 -1.72 1.33
CA MET A 117 -4.67 -1.43 2.35
C MET A 117 -3.40 -0.84 1.74
N LEU A 118 -2.95 -1.36 0.58
CA LEU A 118 -1.81 -0.82 -0.16
C LEU A 118 -2.07 0.62 -0.61
N ILE A 119 -3.23 0.91 -1.19
CA ILE A 119 -3.64 2.26 -1.61
C ILE A 119 -3.70 3.20 -0.41
N CYS A 120 -4.36 2.79 0.67
CA CYS A 120 -4.45 3.57 1.91
C CYS A 120 -3.06 3.92 2.45
N ARG A 121 -2.14 2.96 2.44
CA ARG A 121 -0.76 3.14 2.88
C ARG A 121 -0.01 4.13 2.00
N THR A 122 -0.15 4.01 0.68
CA THR A 122 0.46 4.93 -0.31
C THR A 122 -0.06 6.36 -0.12
N LEU A 123 -1.38 6.55 0.01
CA LEU A 123 -1.97 7.86 0.28
C LEU A 123 -1.47 8.46 1.61
N GLN A 124 -1.38 7.65 2.67
CA GLN A 124 -0.81 8.09 3.94
C GLN A 124 0.65 8.56 3.80
N PHE A 125 1.45 7.90 2.97
CA PHE A 125 2.82 8.34 2.71
C PHE A 125 2.89 9.64 1.95
N ILE A 126 2.10 9.77 0.87
CA ILE A 126 2.05 11.00 0.07
C ILE A 126 1.70 12.20 0.95
N VAL A 127 0.68 12.06 1.80
CA VAL A 127 0.25 13.15 2.69
C VAL A 127 1.31 13.47 3.75
N LYS A 128 1.93 12.45 4.35
CA LYS A 128 3.03 12.68 5.31
C LYS A 128 4.23 13.36 4.67
N ALA A 129 4.58 12.97 3.44
CA ALA A 129 5.71 13.54 2.74
C ALA A 129 5.47 15.02 2.43
N ARG A 130 4.28 15.38 1.90
CA ARG A 130 3.91 16.79 1.66
C ARG A 130 3.94 17.62 2.94
N MET A 131 3.41 17.09 4.05
CA MET A 131 3.46 17.80 5.34
C MET A 131 4.89 17.99 5.87
N SER A 132 5.82 17.11 5.53
CA SER A 132 7.23 17.26 5.93
C SER A 132 7.96 18.33 5.13
N GLU A 133 7.60 18.49 3.86
CA GLU A 133 8.14 19.53 2.97
C GLU A 133 7.71 20.92 3.43
N ASP A 134 6.42 21.10 3.74
CA ASP A 134 5.87 22.36 4.27
C ASP A 134 6.58 22.78 5.57
N ARG A 135 6.90 21.81 6.44
CA ARG A 135 7.64 22.08 7.68
C ARG A 135 9.08 22.52 7.40
N MET A 136 9.76 21.92 6.43
CA MET A 136 11.13 22.31 6.11
C MET A 136 11.19 23.71 5.49
N LEU A 137 10.26 24.05 4.59
CA LEU A 137 10.16 25.39 4.01
C LEU A 137 9.92 26.44 5.10
N TRP A 138 9.09 26.14 6.09
CA TRP A 138 8.84 27.04 7.21
C TRP A 138 10.09 27.28 8.08
N VAL A 139 10.83 26.22 8.42
CA VAL A 139 12.10 26.33 9.18
C VAL A 139 13.15 27.14 8.42
N VAL A 140 13.25 26.94 7.10
CA VAL A 140 14.16 27.73 6.25
C VAL A 140 13.76 29.20 6.23
N ASN A 141 12.47 29.50 6.11
CA ASN A 141 11.97 30.87 6.11
C ASN A 141 12.23 31.58 7.45
N LEU A 142 12.12 30.88 8.59
CA LEU A 142 12.48 31.44 9.89
C LEU A 142 13.97 31.72 10.02
N ALA A 143 14.81 30.77 9.61
CA ALA A 143 16.26 30.94 9.62
C ALA A 143 16.73 32.08 8.69
N GLN A 144 15.93 32.44 7.68
CA GLN A 144 16.17 33.62 6.84
C GLN A 144 15.60 34.90 7.45
N GLY A 145 14.44 34.83 8.11
CA GLY A 145 13.81 35.97 8.79
C GLY A 145 14.70 36.57 9.89
N GLU A 146 15.38 35.73 10.68
CA GLU A 146 16.33 36.21 11.70
C GLU A 146 17.52 36.97 11.08
N ARG A 147 18.00 36.57 9.90
CA ARG A 147 19.10 37.28 9.22
C ARG A 147 18.70 38.63 8.64
N LEU A 148 17.41 38.86 8.41
CA LEU A 148 16.90 40.15 7.92
C LEU A 148 16.75 41.18 9.04
N CYS A 149 16.72 40.77 10.31
CA CYS A 149 16.66 41.68 11.45
C CYS A 149 18.04 42.15 11.97
N ASP A 150 19.13 41.43 11.67
CA ASP A 150 20.48 41.79 12.14
C ASP A 150 21.20 42.86 11.29
N CYS A 151 20.62 43.33 10.18
CA CYS A 151 21.15 44.47 9.41
C CYS A 151 20.45 45.81 9.72
N ALA A 152 19.45 45.84 10.61
CA ALA A 152 18.68 47.05 10.90
C ALA A 152 19.31 47.96 11.98
N SER A 153 20.48 47.60 12.53
CA SER A 153 21.26 48.46 13.44
C SER A 153 22.55 48.98 12.79
N GLN A 154 22.49 49.42 11.53
CA GLN A 154 23.54 50.26 10.97
C GLN A 154 23.09 51.73 11.05
N PRO A 155 23.72 52.57 11.90
CA PRO A 155 23.37 53.97 11.99
C PRO A 155 23.94 54.74 10.80
N ARG A 156 23.09 55.65 10.30
CA ARG A 156 23.36 56.87 9.51
C ARG A 156 23.59 56.74 8.00
N GLY A 157 22.76 57.50 7.26
CA GLY A 157 23.10 58.08 5.96
C GLY A 157 22.12 57.78 4.83
N ARG A 158 21.10 58.64 4.65
CA ARG A 158 20.39 58.81 3.35
C ARG A 158 21.35 59.42 2.30
N PRO A 159 20.97 59.52 1.00
CA PRO A 159 20.20 58.61 0.15
C PRO A 159 20.85 58.42 -1.25
N ALA A 160 20.26 57.54 -2.07
CA ALA A 160 19.91 57.74 -3.49
C ALA A 160 20.22 56.56 -4.45
N LEU A 161 19.24 56.34 -5.31
CA LEU A 161 19.30 55.81 -6.67
C LEU A 161 19.46 54.29 -6.90
N GLY A 162 18.35 53.69 -7.35
CA GLY A 162 18.40 52.62 -8.35
C GLY A 162 17.33 51.52 -8.21
N PRO A 163 16.06 51.77 -8.57
CA PRO A 163 15.09 50.70 -8.77
C PRO A 163 15.09 50.30 -10.26
N LEU A 164 15.64 49.12 -10.62
CA LEU A 164 15.15 48.31 -11.77
C LEU A 164 15.92 47.02 -12.14
N LEU A 165 17.12 46.73 -11.59
CA LEU A 165 17.96 45.63 -12.10
C LEU A 165 18.28 44.52 -11.08
N ARG A 166 17.28 44.05 -10.31
CA ARG A 166 17.47 42.90 -9.39
C ARG A 166 16.34 41.86 -9.36
N LYS A 167 15.43 41.95 -10.33
CA LYS A 167 14.63 40.82 -10.86
C LYS A 167 15.20 40.66 -12.27
N LEU A 168 15.86 39.60 -12.69
CA LEU A 168 15.49 38.20 -12.70
C LEU A 168 16.79 37.40 -12.93
N VAL A 169 16.82 36.16 -12.45
CA VAL A 169 17.81 35.12 -12.79
C VAL A 169 19.16 35.21 -12.08
N THR A 170 19.33 34.42 -11.02
CA THR A 170 20.53 33.59 -10.90
C THR A 170 20.15 32.17 -10.46
N PRO A 171 20.71 31.14 -11.09
CA PRO A 171 20.51 29.75 -10.70
C PRO A 171 21.34 29.42 -9.45
N ILE A 172 20.75 28.63 -8.55
CA ILE A 172 21.39 28.15 -7.33
C ILE A 172 22.54 27.20 -7.71
N ARG A 173 23.78 27.65 -7.49
CA ARG A 173 25.00 26.83 -7.55
C ARG A 173 25.06 25.92 -6.31
N PRO A 174 25.35 24.61 -6.45
CA PRO A 174 25.59 23.75 -5.30
C PRO A 174 26.93 24.13 -4.65
N LEU A 175 26.88 24.49 -3.36
CA LEU A 175 28.07 24.77 -2.56
C LEU A 175 28.84 23.47 -2.30
N ARG A 176 30.00 23.36 -2.94
CA ARG A 176 31.05 22.39 -2.62
C ARG A 176 31.67 22.79 -1.28
N GLN A 177 31.36 22.04 -0.22
CA GLN A 177 32.05 22.17 1.06
C GLN A 177 33.42 21.48 0.97
N THR A 178 34.47 22.29 0.85
CA THR A 178 35.84 21.88 1.13
C THR A 178 36.16 22.42 2.52
N THR A 179 36.23 21.55 3.53
CA THR A 179 36.74 21.92 4.86
C THR A 179 37.97 21.11 5.18
N THR A 180 39.10 21.79 5.15
CA THR A 180 40.38 21.46 5.81
C THR A 180 40.22 21.63 7.33
N PRO A 181 40.82 20.76 8.17
CA PRO A 181 40.79 20.92 9.61
C PRO A 181 41.97 21.77 10.10
N THR A 182 41.69 22.84 10.85
CA THR A 182 42.68 23.59 11.63
C THR A 182 42.32 23.47 13.12
N PRO A 183 43.26 23.08 14.00
CA PRO A 183 43.01 23.01 15.44
C PRO A 183 43.38 24.33 16.12
N THR A 184 42.47 24.91 16.89
CA THR A 184 42.74 26.01 17.83
C THR A 184 41.97 25.80 19.14
N PRO A 185 42.46 26.36 20.25
CA PRO A 185 42.32 25.79 21.59
C PRO A 185 41.09 26.31 22.35
N ALA A 186 40.78 25.56 23.40
CA ALA A 186 39.68 25.74 24.34
C ALA A 186 39.62 27.16 24.95
N GLY A 187 38.65 27.95 24.48
CA GLY A 187 38.19 29.19 25.11
C GLY A 187 36.81 29.00 25.74
N ARG A 188 36.70 29.25 27.04
CA ARG A 188 35.48 29.16 27.86
C ARG A 188 34.54 30.32 27.49
N LEU A 189 33.38 30.04 26.88
CA LEU A 189 32.39 31.05 26.50
C LEU A 189 31.42 31.39 27.65
N PRO A 190 31.03 32.67 27.81
CA PRO A 190 30.06 33.13 28.81
C PRO A 190 28.62 32.75 28.43
N GLY A 191 27.77 32.64 29.46
CA GLY A 191 26.37 32.20 29.38
C GLY A 191 25.57 32.91 28.29
N ARG A 192 25.27 32.15 27.23
CA ARG A 192 24.42 32.55 26.11
C ARG A 192 22.97 32.41 26.55
N ASN A 193 22.33 33.54 26.88
CA ASN A 193 20.88 33.63 26.97
C ASN A 193 20.31 33.12 25.64
N GLY A 194 19.72 31.92 25.66
CA GLY A 194 19.24 31.24 24.47
C GLY A 194 18.17 32.09 23.79
N PRO A 195 18.22 32.29 22.46
CA PRO A 195 17.14 32.92 21.73
C PRO A 195 15.87 32.12 22.01
N SER A 196 14.84 32.82 22.50
CA SER A 196 13.51 32.30 22.74
C SER A 196 13.01 31.66 21.44
N ASP A 197 12.91 30.33 21.40
CA ASP A 197 12.42 29.61 20.23
C ASP A 197 11.10 30.25 19.76
N PRO A 198 10.98 30.63 18.47
CA PRO A 198 9.74 31.19 17.95
C PRO A 198 8.65 30.14 18.08
N ALA A 199 7.81 30.31 19.09
CA ALA A 199 6.68 29.42 19.36
C ALA A 199 5.79 29.38 18.12
N LEU A 200 5.70 28.20 17.51
CA LEU A 200 4.86 27.94 16.35
C LEU A 200 3.45 28.49 16.61
N ALA A 201 2.94 29.35 15.74
CA ALA A 201 1.60 29.90 15.88
C ALA A 201 0.57 28.75 16.02
N PRO A 202 -0.24 28.71 17.08
CA PRO A 202 -1.14 27.58 17.36
C PRO A 202 -2.06 27.22 16.18
N SER A 203 -2.46 28.22 15.39
CA SER A 203 -3.38 28.10 14.24
C SER A 203 -2.91 27.11 13.18
N ASP A 204 -1.61 27.07 12.87
CA ASP A 204 -1.09 26.22 11.78
C ASP A 204 -1.07 24.75 12.20
N LEU A 205 -0.82 24.49 13.49
CA LEU A 205 -0.89 23.16 14.07
C LEU A 205 -2.32 22.60 14.03
N PHE A 206 -3.33 23.46 14.26
CA PHE A 206 -4.74 23.08 14.19
C PHE A 206 -5.15 22.66 12.79
N LEU A 207 -4.77 23.41 11.74
CA LEU A 207 -5.14 23.10 10.36
C LEU A 207 -4.51 21.78 9.89
N CYS A 208 -3.24 21.54 10.22
CA CYS A 208 -2.55 20.27 9.93
C CYS A 208 -3.26 19.08 10.60
N ARG A 209 -3.60 19.22 11.89
CA ARG A 209 -4.31 18.18 12.65
C ARG A 209 -5.73 17.94 12.11
N HIS A 210 -6.39 18.96 11.57
CA HIS A 210 -7.71 18.82 10.96
C HIS A 210 -7.64 18.06 9.63
N ARG A 211 -6.69 18.40 8.74
CA ARG A 211 -6.48 17.69 7.46
C ARG A 211 -6.15 16.22 7.65
N CYS A 212 -5.27 15.88 8.60
CA CYS A 212 -4.96 14.48 8.94
C CYS A 212 -6.18 13.70 9.41
N ARG A 213 -7.03 14.31 10.25
CA ARG A 213 -8.26 13.67 10.74
C ARG A 213 -9.29 13.50 9.63
N ALA A 214 -9.45 14.49 8.76
CA ALA A 214 -10.34 14.42 7.61
C ALA A 214 -9.92 13.30 6.65
N LEU A 215 -8.64 13.21 6.32
CA LEU A 215 -8.09 12.15 5.47
C LEU A 215 -8.33 10.76 6.08
N ASN A 216 -8.02 10.58 7.36
CA ASN A 216 -8.26 9.29 8.03
C ASN A 216 -9.76 8.90 8.04
N ARG A 217 -10.67 9.87 8.14
CA ARG A 217 -12.11 9.60 8.02
C ARG A 217 -12.46 9.18 6.60
N LEU A 218 -11.97 9.90 5.59
CA LEU A 218 -12.19 9.57 4.18
C LEU A 218 -11.69 8.16 3.86
N LEU A 219 -10.46 7.80 4.26
CA LEU A 219 -9.91 6.45 4.06
C LEU A 219 -10.79 5.38 4.71
N LYS A 220 -11.31 5.62 5.91
CA LYS A 220 -12.22 4.68 6.60
C LYS A 220 -13.52 4.50 5.82
N TYR A 221 -14.11 5.58 5.31
CA TYR A 221 -15.35 5.49 4.52
C TYR A 221 -15.14 4.80 3.18
N VAL A 222 -14.05 5.10 2.48
CA VAL A 222 -13.68 4.41 1.23
C VAL A 222 -13.48 2.92 1.48
N PHE A 223 -12.74 2.57 2.53
CA PHE A 223 -12.51 1.17 2.90
C PHE A 223 -13.82 0.45 3.26
N LEU A 224 -14.66 1.06 4.10
CA LEU A 224 -15.90 0.44 4.56
C LEU A 224 -16.93 0.31 3.42
N GLY A 225 -17.12 1.37 2.63
CA GLY A 225 -18.02 1.34 1.47
C GLY A 225 -17.57 0.32 0.43
N GLY A 226 -16.26 0.25 0.20
CA GLY A 226 -15.62 -0.75 -0.64
C GLY A 226 -15.86 -2.19 -0.18
N LEU A 227 -15.68 -2.44 1.12
CA LEU A 227 -15.95 -3.75 1.73
C LEU A 227 -17.42 -4.14 1.61
N VAL A 228 -18.35 -3.22 1.84
CA VAL A 228 -19.79 -3.47 1.70
C VAL A 228 -20.14 -3.82 0.26
N LEU A 229 -19.62 -3.07 -0.72
CA LEU A 229 -19.83 -3.35 -2.15
C LEU A 229 -19.29 -4.72 -2.55
N LEU A 230 -18.10 -5.09 -2.06
CA LEU A 230 -17.51 -6.40 -2.30
C LEU A 230 -18.35 -7.54 -1.70
N LEU A 231 -18.81 -7.39 -0.46
CA LEU A 231 -19.63 -8.39 0.20
C LEU A 231 -20.97 -8.57 -0.53
N ALA A 232 -21.60 -7.46 -0.96
CA ALA A 232 -22.79 -7.50 -1.78
C ALA A 232 -22.52 -8.26 -3.10
N TYR A 233 -21.40 -7.96 -3.77
CA TYR A 233 -20.99 -8.66 -4.99
C TYR A 233 -20.81 -10.18 -4.77
N CYS A 234 -20.06 -10.59 -3.74
CA CYS A 234 -19.86 -11.99 -3.41
C CYS A 234 -21.18 -12.70 -3.07
N LEU A 235 -22.10 -12.00 -2.42
CA LEU A 235 -23.43 -12.51 -2.10
C LEU A 235 -24.28 -12.65 -3.38
N THR A 236 -24.23 -11.68 -4.29
CA THR A 236 -24.90 -11.78 -5.61
C THR A 236 -24.39 -12.98 -6.41
N ILE A 237 -23.08 -13.27 -6.41
CA ILE A 237 -22.54 -14.49 -7.06
C ILE A 237 -23.14 -15.75 -6.43
N GLN A 238 -23.13 -15.85 -5.10
CA GLN A 238 -23.63 -17.04 -4.39
C GLN A 238 -25.12 -17.29 -4.62
N LEU A 239 -25.92 -16.21 -4.67
CA LEU A 239 -27.36 -16.32 -4.91
C LEU A 239 -27.67 -16.66 -6.38
N SER A 240 -26.92 -16.09 -7.33
CA SER A 240 -27.14 -16.30 -8.77
C SER A 240 -26.62 -17.65 -9.28
N ASN A 241 -25.59 -18.22 -8.64
CA ASN A 241 -24.93 -19.43 -9.12
C ASN A 241 -25.09 -20.58 -8.12
N ALA A 242 -25.82 -21.62 -8.51
CA ALA A 242 -25.97 -22.84 -7.72
C ALA A 242 -24.63 -23.50 -7.33
N ARG A 243 -23.56 -23.26 -8.12
CA ARG A 243 -22.20 -23.81 -7.90
C ARG A 243 -21.46 -23.22 -6.71
N PHE A 244 -21.86 -22.05 -6.21
CA PHE A 244 -21.21 -21.40 -5.06
C PHE A 244 -22.11 -21.36 -3.83
N ARG A 245 -23.22 -22.10 -3.82
CA ARG A 245 -24.07 -22.18 -2.63
C ARG A 245 -23.30 -22.82 -1.48
N ALA A 246 -23.47 -22.26 -0.29
CA ALA A 246 -22.93 -22.84 0.94
C ALA A 246 -23.58 -24.18 1.29
N SER A 247 -24.82 -24.41 0.84
CA SER A 247 -25.57 -25.64 1.07
C SER A 247 -26.39 -26.02 -0.18
N PRO A 248 -26.19 -27.22 -0.77
CA PRO A 248 -25.09 -28.17 -0.50
C PRO A 248 -23.75 -27.65 -1.03
N PRO A 249 -22.62 -27.91 -0.34
CA PRO A 249 -21.31 -27.45 -0.80
C PRO A 249 -20.90 -28.21 -2.06
N VAL A 250 -20.76 -27.49 -3.17
CA VAL A 250 -20.18 -28.02 -4.39
C VAL A 250 -18.66 -28.00 -4.26
N ILE A 251 -18.05 -29.15 -4.48
CA ILE A 251 -16.62 -29.39 -4.34
C ILE A 251 -15.91 -29.28 -5.70
N SER A 252 -16.63 -29.57 -6.81
CA SER A 252 -16.05 -29.47 -8.15
C SER A 252 -16.13 -28.04 -8.70
N CYS A 253 -15.05 -27.29 -8.51
CA CYS A 253 -14.92 -25.93 -9.04
C CYS A 253 -14.20 -25.99 -10.40
N HIS A 254 -14.94 -26.02 -11.50
CA HIS A 254 -14.35 -25.66 -12.79
C HIS A 254 -14.23 -24.15 -12.84
N GLY A 255 -12.99 -23.65 -12.86
CA GLY A 255 -12.70 -22.23 -13.01
C GLY A 255 -13.19 -21.74 -14.36
N THR A 256 -14.43 -21.24 -14.42
CA THR A 256 -14.87 -20.52 -15.61
C THR A 256 -14.32 -19.10 -15.53
N PHE A 257 -13.88 -18.61 -16.69
CA PHE A 257 -13.28 -17.29 -16.84
C PHE A 257 -14.12 -16.17 -16.21
N SER A 258 -15.45 -16.28 -16.26
CA SER A 258 -16.41 -15.31 -15.73
C SER A 258 -16.21 -14.95 -14.25
N TYR A 259 -15.70 -15.87 -13.42
CA TYR A 259 -15.47 -15.59 -12.00
C TYR A 259 -14.13 -14.90 -11.73
N TYR A 260 -13.18 -15.01 -12.65
CA TYR A 260 -11.88 -14.34 -12.54
C TYR A 260 -11.88 -12.97 -13.22
N THR A 261 -12.82 -12.70 -14.12
CA THR A 261 -12.98 -11.40 -14.80
C THR A 261 -12.94 -10.19 -13.85
N PRO A 262 -13.63 -10.16 -12.70
CA PRO A 262 -13.60 -8.99 -11.81
C PRO A 262 -12.23 -8.82 -11.15
N LEU A 263 -11.63 -9.93 -10.72
CA LEU A 263 -10.29 -9.95 -10.14
C LEU A 263 -9.26 -9.44 -11.15
N LEU A 264 -9.29 -9.95 -12.38
CA LEU A 264 -8.42 -9.51 -13.47
C LEU A 264 -8.66 -8.05 -13.86
N GLY A 265 -9.91 -7.60 -13.86
CA GLY A 265 -10.26 -6.20 -14.10
C GLY A 265 -9.71 -5.27 -13.03
N MET A 266 -9.81 -5.66 -11.76
CA MET A 266 -9.21 -4.91 -10.64
C MET A 266 -7.68 -4.90 -10.76
N LEU A 267 -7.05 -6.04 -11.06
CA LEU A 267 -5.60 -6.13 -11.25
C LEU A 267 -5.12 -5.28 -12.43
N ALA A 268 -5.85 -5.27 -13.54
CA ALA A 268 -5.57 -4.39 -14.67
C ALA A 268 -5.71 -2.91 -14.27
N LEU A 269 -6.76 -2.54 -13.52
CA LEU A 269 -6.95 -1.18 -13.02
C LEU A 269 -5.83 -0.76 -12.05
N ASP A 270 -5.40 -1.66 -11.16
CA ASP A 270 -4.31 -1.42 -10.22
C ASP A 270 -3.00 -1.15 -10.98
N MET A 271 -2.68 -2.01 -11.95
CA MET A 271 -1.46 -1.92 -12.77
C MET A 271 -1.45 -0.73 -13.74
N LEU A 272 -2.56 -0.43 -14.40
CA LEU A 272 -2.64 0.60 -15.45
C LEU A 272 -2.94 2.00 -14.91
N VAL A 273 -3.61 2.11 -13.77
CA VAL A 273 -4.09 3.41 -13.24
C VAL A 273 -3.49 3.68 -11.86
N VAL A 274 -3.72 2.79 -10.89
CA VAL A 274 -3.40 3.07 -9.49
C VAL A 274 -1.90 3.18 -9.27
N TYR A 275 -1.11 2.22 -9.73
CA TYR A 275 0.33 2.21 -9.56
C TYR A 275 1.04 3.33 -10.34
N PRO A 276 0.72 3.62 -11.61
CA PRO A 276 1.30 4.76 -12.32
C PRO A 276 0.94 6.09 -11.67
N VAL A 277 -0.31 6.30 -11.26
CA VAL A 277 -0.72 7.54 -10.56
C VAL A 277 0.00 7.66 -9.22
N ALA A 278 0.10 6.59 -8.45
CA ALA A 278 0.87 6.58 -7.20
C ALA A 278 2.34 6.94 -7.44
N ALA A 279 2.99 6.28 -8.41
CA ALA A 279 4.37 6.54 -8.77
C ALA A 279 4.59 7.98 -9.26
N TYR A 280 3.68 8.51 -10.08
CA TYR A 280 3.69 9.88 -10.56
C TYR A 280 3.58 10.89 -9.40
N LEU A 281 2.63 10.69 -8.48
CA LEU A 281 2.45 11.53 -7.30
C LEU A 281 3.66 11.50 -6.37
N LEU A 282 4.41 10.39 -6.34
CA LEU A 282 5.64 10.24 -5.56
C LEU A 282 6.87 10.84 -6.24
N TRP A 283 6.86 10.98 -7.57
CA TRP A 283 8.02 11.43 -8.33
C TRP A 283 8.47 12.83 -7.94
N TYR A 284 7.52 13.70 -7.61
CA TYR A 284 7.78 15.11 -7.27
C TYR A 284 8.27 15.32 -5.83
N VAL A 285 8.15 14.30 -4.96
CA VAL A 285 8.51 14.43 -3.55
C VAL A 285 10.02 14.28 -3.38
N ALA A 286 10.68 15.28 -2.81
CA ALA A 286 12.09 15.22 -2.46
C ALA A 286 12.33 14.14 -1.38
N ASP A 287 13.16 13.14 -1.70
CA ASP A 287 13.29 11.90 -0.94
C ASP A 287 14.22 12.04 0.28
N ALA A 288 13.83 12.87 1.26
CA ALA A 288 14.64 13.12 2.46
C ALA A 288 14.86 11.86 3.32
N TYR A 289 14.00 10.85 3.20
CA TYR A 289 13.98 9.65 4.07
C TYR A 289 14.06 8.33 3.30
N ARG A 290 14.46 8.34 2.02
CA ARG A 290 14.43 7.15 1.13
C ARG A 290 13.05 6.48 1.00
N ILE A 291 11.98 7.18 1.37
CA ILE A 291 10.59 6.71 1.31
C ILE A 291 10.18 6.40 -0.13
N ARG A 292 10.60 7.25 -1.09
CA ARG A 292 10.30 7.01 -2.51
C ARG A 292 10.95 5.72 -2.98
N SER A 293 12.21 5.47 -2.60
CA SER A 293 12.90 4.23 -2.99
C SER A 293 12.21 2.97 -2.42
N GLU A 294 11.72 3.00 -1.17
CA GLU A 294 10.97 1.88 -0.60
C GLU A 294 9.64 1.67 -1.30
N LEU A 295 8.92 2.75 -1.61
CA LEU A 295 7.59 2.65 -2.18
C LEU A 295 7.63 2.24 -3.65
N VAL A 296 8.61 2.73 -4.41
CA VAL A 296 8.88 2.29 -5.78
C VAL A 296 9.24 0.81 -5.81
N LYS A 297 10.08 0.33 -4.89
CA LYS A 297 10.35 -1.11 -4.74
C LYS A 297 9.07 -1.86 -4.39
N SER A 298 8.28 -1.36 -3.44
CA SER A 298 7.03 -2.02 -3.05
C SER A 298 6.02 -2.10 -4.20
N ILE A 299 5.97 -1.11 -5.09
CA ILE A 299 5.07 -1.11 -6.26
C ILE A 299 5.64 -2.03 -7.36
N LEU A 300 6.93 -1.95 -7.66
CA LEU A 300 7.59 -2.79 -8.68
C LEU A 300 7.60 -4.29 -8.32
N PHE A 301 7.71 -4.61 -7.03
CA PHE A 301 7.72 -5.99 -6.54
C PHE A 301 6.34 -6.44 -6.04
N SER A 302 5.27 -5.68 -6.31
CA SER A 302 3.91 -6.13 -6.06
C SER A 302 3.44 -6.94 -7.28
N PRO A 303 3.40 -8.28 -7.22
CA PRO A 303 2.83 -9.09 -8.29
C PRO A 303 1.32 -8.87 -8.44
#